data_AF-A0A8J8A011-F1
#
_entry.id   AF-A0A8J8A011-F1
#
_cell.length_a   1.000
_cell.length_b   1.000
_cell.length_c   1.000
_cell.angle_alpha   90.00
_cell.angle_beta   90.00
_cell.angle_gamma   90.00
#
_symmetry.space_group_name_H-M   'P 1'
#
loop_
_entity.id
_entity.type
_entity.pdbx_description
1 polymer ?
#
loop_
_entity_poly.entity_id
_entity_poly.type
_entity_poly.pdbx_seq_one_letter_code
_entity_poly.pdbx_strand_id
1 'polypeptide(L)'
;MAALLIRTLHVLAMAALVGGTTVLWYSYRSGAIASLAPAQQFEWLFWGGVGVLVFTGIGNLGALGPPGPGTDWGRTLLAKLAIVVVLIGGSVVRTLLLVRASDREGTFDDLPPAIQQTLSRAYGATAAVLLSIVVLAEVLAHG
;
A
#
# COMPACT_ATOMS: atom_id res chain seq x y z
N MET A 1 4.90 27.28 -4.10
CA MET A 1 5.77 26.41 -3.27
C MET A 1 5.02 25.21 -2.68
N ALA A 2 3.88 25.41 -2.01
CA ALA A 2 3.12 24.32 -1.36
C ALA A 2 2.68 23.17 -2.31
N ALA A 3 2.25 23.49 -3.53
CA ALA A 3 1.81 22.47 -4.50
C ALA A 3 2.92 21.46 -4.88
N LEU A 4 4.15 21.94 -5.06
CA LEU A 4 5.30 21.08 -5.37
C LEU A 4 5.64 20.18 -4.17
N LEU A 5 5.58 20.72 -2.94
CA LEU A 5 5.82 19.94 -1.72
C LEU A 5 4.78 18.82 -1.56
N ILE A 6 3.49 19.10 -1.79
CA ILE A 6 2.42 18.11 -1.73
C ILE A 6 2.67 16.99 -2.75
N ARG A 7 3.03 17.35 -3.99
CA ARG A 7 3.32 16.37 -5.05
C ARG A 7 4.55 15.52 -4.72
N THR A 8 5.65 16.14 -4.29
CA THR A 8 6.87 15.42 -3.89
C THR A 8 6.60 14.47 -2.73
N LEU A 9 5.87 14.94 -1.71
CA LEU A 9 5.48 14.12 -0.57
C LEU A 9 4.61 12.93 -1.00
N HIS A 10 3.66 13.14 -1.91
CA HIS A 10 2.83 12.07 -2.46
C HIS A 10 3.66 11.00 -3.17
N VAL A 11 4.60 11.42 -4.02
CA VAL A 11 5.48 10.49 -4.77
C VAL A 11 6.41 9.75 -3.83
N LEU A 12 7.01 10.43 -2.85
CA LEU A 12 7.89 9.81 -1.85
C LEU A 12 7.13 8.78 -1.01
N ALA A 13 5.92 9.11 -0.56
CA ALA A 13 5.07 8.15 0.15
C ALA A 13 4.78 6.93 -0.72
N MET A 14 4.39 7.13 -1.98
CA MET A 14 4.11 6.02 -2.89
C MET A 14 5.34 5.13 -3.12
N ALA A 15 6.50 5.73 -3.35
CA ALA A 15 7.76 5.02 -3.55
C ALA A 15 8.16 4.22 -2.29
N ALA A 16 8.04 4.81 -1.11
CA ALA A 16 8.34 4.13 0.15
C ALA A 16 7.40 2.93 0.40
N LEU A 17 6.09 3.10 0.13
CA LEU A 17 5.13 2.02 0.30
C LEU A 17 5.37 0.87 -0.68
N VAL A 18 5.52 1.18 -1.98
CA VAL A 18 5.79 0.18 -3.03
C VAL A 18 7.10 -0.56 -2.76
N GLY A 19 8.17 0.20 -2.49
CA GLY A 19 9.49 -0.37 -2.22
C GLY A 19 9.49 -1.24 -0.97
N GLY A 20 8.97 -0.72 0.16
CA GLY A 20 8.97 -1.45 1.43
C GLY A 20 8.17 -2.75 1.39
N THR A 21 6.97 -2.73 0.79
CA THR A 21 6.17 -3.97 0.68
C THR A 21 6.81 -4.98 -0.27
N THR A 22 7.47 -4.52 -1.34
CA THR A 22 8.15 -5.39 -2.31
C THR A 22 9.39 -6.04 -1.69
N VAL A 23 10.19 -5.26 -0.95
CA VAL A 23 11.37 -5.74 -0.23
C VAL A 23 10.97 -6.74 0.84
N LEU A 24 9.93 -6.49 1.62
CA LEU A 24 9.44 -7.44 2.63
C LEU A 24 8.93 -8.73 2.00
N TRP A 25 8.11 -8.62 0.96
CA TRP A 25 7.62 -9.79 0.23
C TRP A 25 8.76 -10.66 -0.27
N TYR A 26 9.73 -10.05 -0.97
CA TYR A 26 10.88 -10.77 -1.52
C TYR A 26 11.76 -11.37 -0.41
N SER A 27 12.03 -10.61 0.66
CA SER A 27 12.88 -11.07 1.76
C SER A 27 12.27 -12.26 2.50
N TYR A 28 10.97 -12.24 2.81
CA TYR A 28 10.29 -13.39 3.42
C TYR A 28 10.18 -14.58 2.45
N ARG A 29 9.93 -14.30 1.16
CA ARG A 29 9.84 -15.37 0.15
C ARG A 29 11.16 -16.10 -0.07
N SER A 30 12.28 -15.37 0.00
CA SER A 30 13.63 -15.90 -0.20
C SER A 30 14.25 -16.46 1.08
N GLY A 31 13.62 -16.26 2.24
CA GLY A 31 14.22 -16.59 3.54
C GLY A 31 15.38 -15.67 3.94
N ALA A 32 15.54 -14.50 3.29
CA ALA A 32 16.61 -13.56 3.59
C ALA A 32 16.46 -12.92 4.99
N ILE A 33 15.23 -12.87 5.51
CA ILE A 33 14.92 -12.45 6.88
C ILE A 33 14.02 -13.48 7.54
N ALA A 34 14.35 -13.83 8.79
CA ALA A 34 13.55 -14.70 9.63
C ALA A 34 12.79 -13.91 10.71
N SER A 35 13.10 -12.64 10.96
CA SER A 35 12.42 -11.87 12.01
C SER A 35 11.11 -11.23 11.52
N LEU A 36 10.12 -11.11 12.40
CA LEU A 36 8.91 -10.31 12.17
C LEU A 36 9.11 -8.81 12.43
N ALA A 37 10.21 -8.40 13.07
CA ALA A 37 10.44 -7.00 13.44
C ALA A 37 10.42 -6.02 12.25
N PRO A 38 11.04 -6.32 11.09
CA PRO A 38 10.97 -5.43 9.92
C PRO A 38 9.54 -5.22 9.41
N ALA A 39 8.71 -6.26 9.43
CA ALA A 39 7.29 -6.16 9.08
C ALA A 39 6.53 -5.26 10.06
N GLN A 40 6.77 -5.41 11.37
CA GLN A 40 6.12 -4.59 12.40
C GLN A 40 6.48 -3.11 12.26
N GLN A 41 7.75 -2.80 12.02
CA GLN A 41 8.20 -1.42 11.76
C GLN A 41 7.59 -0.86 10.48
N PHE A 42 7.51 -1.69 9.43
CA PHE A 42 6.89 -1.29 8.18
C PHE A 42 5.40 -1.00 8.32
N GLU A 43 4.63 -1.68 9.19
CA GLU A 43 3.22 -1.35 9.38
C GLU A 43 3.02 0.11 9.85
N TRP A 44 3.89 0.63 10.71
CA TRP A 44 3.84 2.05 11.10
C TRP A 44 4.09 2.98 9.91
N LEU A 45 5.14 2.69 9.12
CA LEU A 45 5.43 3.44 7.90
C LEU A 45 4.28 3.34 6.89
N PHE A 46 3.67 2.16 6.80
CA PHE A 46 2.57 1.87 5.88
C PHE A 46 1.36 2.73 6.21
N TRP A 47 0.89 2.71 7.45
CA TRP A 47 -0.28 3.50 7.86
C TRP A 47 -0.02 5.01 7.80
N GLY A 48 1.18 5.45 8.20
CA GLY A 48 1.60 6.84 8.02
C GLY A 48 1.61 7.27 6.56
N GLY A 49 2.21 6.46 5.68
CA GLY A 49 2.27 6.71 4.24
C GLY A 49 0.91 6.69 3.56
N VAL A 50 0.02 5.76 3.93
CA VAL A 50 -1.37 5.74 3.44
C VAL A 50 -2.10 7.02 3.86
N GLY A 51 -1.95 7.45 5.11
CA GLY A 51 -2.52 8.72 5.58
C GLY A 51 -2.05 9.91 4.74
N VAL A 52 -0.75 9.99 4.45
CA VAL A 52 -0.17 11.00 3.58
C VAL A 52 -0.76 10.93 2.16
N LEU A 53 -0.85 9.74 1.56
CA LEU A 53 -1.40 9.56 0.21
C LEU A 53 -2.86 9.96 0.11
N VAL A 54 -3.66 9.62 1.12
CA VAL A 54 -5.08 10.01 1.18
C VAL A 54 -5.21 11.52 1.32
N PHE A 55 -4.48 12.15 2.25
CA PHE A 55 -4.57 13.59 2.48
C PHE A 55 -4.13 14.40 1.26
N THR A 56 -2.99 14.04 0.68
CA THR A 56 -2.48 14.67 -0.54
C THR A 56 -3.36 14.36 -1.76
N GLY A 57 -3.96 13.17 -1.83
CA GLY A 57 -4.93 12.78 -2.86
C GLY A 57 -6.21 13.60 -2.82
N ILE A 58 -6.80 13.80 -1.63
CA ILE A 58 -8.00 14.65 -1.45
C ILE A 58 -7.68 16.10 -1.85
N GLY A 59 -6.52 16.62 -1.44
CA GLY A 59 -6.08 17.96 -1.84
C GLY A 59 -5.99 18.13 -3.36
N ASN A 60 -5.47 17.12 -4.06
CA ASN A 60 -5.42 17.12 -5.53
C ASN A 60 -6.82 17.08 -6.17
N LEU A 61 -7.76 16.31 -5.61
CA LEU A 61 -9.15 16.26 -6.09
C LEU A 61 -9.89 17.59 -5.88
N GLY A 62 -9.71 18.22 -4.72
CA GLY A 62 -10.28 19.53 -4.42
C GLY A 62 -9.77 20.64 -5.34
N ALA A 63 -8.52 20.55 -5.81
CA ALA A 63 -7.94 21.50 -6.74
C ALA A 63 -8.39 21.31 -8.21
N LEU A 64 -8.66 20.07 -8.63
CA LEU A 64 -9.04 19.74 -10.01
C LEU A 64 -10.56 19.90 -10.28
N GLY A 65 -11.40 19.94 -9.23
CA GLY A 65 -12.86 20.00 -9.34
C GLY A 65 -13.48 18.63 -9.66
N PRO A 66 -14.64 18.26 -9.07
CA PRO A 66 -15.18 16.90 -9.24
C PRO A 66 -15.62 16.64 -10.69
N PRO A 67 -15.31 15.44 -11.26
CA PRO A 67 -15.77 15.05 -12.58
C PRO A 67 -17.30 15.02 -12.61
N GLY A 68 -17.90 15.39 -13.74
CA GLY A 68 -19.28 14.98 -14.01
C GLY A 68 -19.41 13.44 -13.94
N PRO A 69 -20.45 12.89 -13.30
CA PRO A 69 -20.58 11.44 -13.02
C PRO A 69 -20.66 10.55 -14.26
N GLY A 70 -20.82 11.13 -15.46
CA GLY A 70 -20.85 10.40 -16.74
C GLY A 70 -19.55 10.43 -17.55
N THR A 71 -18.47 11.03 -17.04
CA THR A 71 -17.20 11.19 -17.78
C THR A 71 -16.27 9.99 -17.57
N ASP A 72 -15.46 9.66 -18.58
CA ASP A 72 -14.43 8.60 -18.45
C ASP A 72 -13.41 8.93 -17.35
N TRP A 73 -13.13 10.22 -17.13
CA TRP A 73 -12.34 10.69 -16.00
C TRP A 73 -12.95 10.31 -14.64
N GLY A 74 -14.26 10.48 -14.48
CA GLY A 74 -14.99 10.09 -13.27
C GLY A 74 -14.99 8.57 -13.03
N ARG A 75 -15.12 7.77 -14.09
CA ARG A 75 -15.04 6.30 -13.99
C ARG A 75 -13.66 5.83 -13.52
N THR A 76 -12.59 6.37 -14.08
CA THR A 76 -11.23 5.99 -13.69
C THR A 76 -10.88 6.46 -12.28
N LEU A 77 -11.37 7.63 -11.87
CA LEU A 77 -11.27 8.09 -10.48
C LEU A 77 -11.99 7.14 -9.51
N LEU A 78 -13.22 6.74 -9.84
CA LEU A 78 -13.99 5.79 -9.03
C LEU A 78 -13.27 4.43 -8.91
N ALA A 79 -12.71 3.93 -10.02
CA ALA A 79 -11.92 2.70 -10.03
C ALA A 79 -10.69 2.83 -9.10
N LYS A 80 -9.95 3.95 -9.19
CA LYS A 80 -8.81 4.21 -8.30
C LYS A 80 -9.22 4.23 -6.83
N LEU A 81 -10.32 4.89 -6.50
CA LEU A 81 -10.84 4.95 -5.12
C LEU A 81 -11.29 3.57 -4.63
N ALA A 82 -11.96 2.78 -5.47
CA ALA A 82 -12.36 1.42 -5.13
C ALA A 82 -11.13 0.54 -4.82
N ILE A 83 -10.08 0.63 -5.65
CA ILE A 83 -8.81 -0.07 -5.41
C ILE A 83 -8.16 0.38 -4.10
N VAL A 84 -8.19 1.68 -3.78
CA VAL A 84 -7.67 2.20 -2.51
C VAL A 84 -8.47 1.66 -1.31
N VAL A 85 -9.80 1.55 -1.41
CA VAL A 85 -10.62 0.94 -0.35
C VAL A 85 -10.26 -0.54 -0.16
N VAL A 86 -10.10 -1.28 -1.25
CA VAL A 86 -9.65 -2.68 -1.21
C VAL A 86 -8.26 -2.80 -0.59
N LEU A 87 -7.33 -1.90 -0.96
CA LEU A 87 -5.99 -1.83 -0.37
C LEU A 87 -6.06 -1.60 1.14
N ILE A 88 -6.89 -0.66 1.60
CA ILE A 88 -7.03 -0.36 3.04
C ILE A 88 -7.62 -1.58 3.77
N GLY A 89 -8.73 -2.14 3.28
CA GLY A 89 -9.35 -3.31 3.89
C GLY A 89 -8.42 -4.52 3.94
N GLY A 90 -7.75 -4.83 2.83
CA GLY A 90 -6.74 -5.89 2.76
C GLY A 90 -5.55 -5.64 3.67
N SER A 91 -5.11 -4.39 3.79
CA SER A 91 -4.02 -4.00 4.70
C SER A 91 -4.40 -4.12 6.16
N VAL A 92 -5.65 -3.81 6.56
CA VAL A 92 -6.12 -4.09 7.93
C VAL A 92 -6.01 -5.57 8.24
N VAL A 93 -6.48 -6.44 7.33
CA VAL A 93 -6.37 -7.90 7.51
C VAL A 93 -4.91 -8.31 7.63
N ARG A 94 -4.02 -7.78 6.78
CA ARG A 94 -2.57 -8.03 6.85
C ARG A 94 -1.99 -7.62 8.20
N THR A 95 -2.27 -6.41 8.68
CA THR A 95 -1.77 -5.93 9.98
C THR A 95 -2.28 -6.83 11.11
N LEU A 96 -3.56 -7.23 11.11
CA LEU A 96 -4.10 -8.15 12.12
C LEU A 96 -3.46 -9.54 12.07
N LEU A 97 -3.16 -10.06 10.88
CA LEU A 97 -2.42 -11.32 10.73
C LEU A 97 -1.01 -11.21 11.31
N LEU A 98 -0.32 -10.10 11.05
CA LEU A 98 1.02 -9.86 11.58
C LEU A 98 1.01 -9.76 13.12
N VAL A 99 0.07 -9.01 13.70
CA VAL A 99 -0.07 -8.89 15.17
C VAL A 99 -0.31 -10.28 15.77
N ARG A 100 -1.24 -11.05 15.21
CA ARG A 100 -1.53 -12.42 15.67
C ARG A 100 -0.37 -13.40 15.51
N ALA A 101 0.49 -13.21 14.52
CA ALA A 101 1.70 -14.00 14.34
C ALA A 101 2.75 -13.62 15.39
N SER A 102 2.93 -12.32 15.60
CA SER A 102 3.88 -11.75 16.57
C SER A 102 3.55 -12.09 18.02
N ASP A 103 2.26 -12.20 18.37
CA ASP A 103 1.83 -12.58 19.72
C ASP A 103 2.06 -14.06 20.04
N ARG A 104 2.11 -14.91 19.00
CA ARG A 104 2.29 -16.36 19.17
C ARG A 104 3.76 -16.74 19.20
N GLU A 105 4.57 -16.08 18.38
CA GLU A 105 5.94 -16.51 18.10
C GLU A 105 6.86 -15.31 17.85
N GLY A 106 8.14 -15.48 18.23
CA GLY A 106 9.15 -14.43 18.10
C GLY A 106 9.75 -14.30 16.70
N THR A 107 9.69 -15.38 15.90
CA THR A 107 10.39 -15.49 14.61
C THR A 107 9.44 -15.98 13.54
N PHE A 108 9.63 -15.51 12.31
CA PHE A 108 8.86 -15.93 11.14
C PHE A 108 9.04 -17.42 10.83
N ASP A 109 10.24 -17.97 11.06
CA ASP A 109 10.55 -19.39 10.77
C ASP A 109 9.85 -20.36 11.72
N ASP A 110 9.49 -19.90 12.92
CA ASP A 110 8.75 -20.70 13.90
C ASP A 110 7.28 -20.91 13.46
N LEU A 111 6.79 -20.08 12.51
CA LEU A 111 5.38 -20.05 12.16
C LEU A 111 4.97 -21.29 11.39
N PRO A 112 3.72 -21.75 11.55
CA PRO A 112 3.16 -22.76 10.67
C PRO A 112 3.34 -22.35 9.19
N PRO A 113 3.76 -23.28 8.29
CA PRO A 113 4.03 -22.96 6.88
C PRO A 113 2.88 -22.26 6.15
N ALA A 114 1.63 -22.57 6.55
CA ALA A 114 0.44 -21.92 6.03
C ALA A 114 0.37 -20.43 6.38
N ILE A 115 0.76 -20.05 7.60
CA ILE A 115 0.78 -18.65 8.06
C ILE A 115 1.91 -17.90 7.38
N GLN A 116 3.11 -18.48 7.29
CA GLN A 116 4.24 -17.91 6.56
C GLN A 116 3.88 -17.59 5.11
N GLN A 117 3.31 -18.57 4.41
CA GLN A 117 2.88 -18.41 3.02
C GLN A 117 1.79 -17.35 2.87
N THR A 118 0.83 -17.30 3.81
CA THR A 118 -0.26 -16.31 3.80
C THR A 118 0.29 -14.91 4.01
N LEU A 119 1.20 -14.71 4.97
CA LEU A 119 1.78 -13.40 5.27
C LEU A 119 2.66 -12.90 4.11
N SER A 120 3.51 -13.76 3.55
CA SER A 120 4.30 -13.43 2.35
C SER A 120 3.38 -13.06 1.19
N ARG A 121 2.34 -13.85 0.90
CA ARG A 121 1.36 -13.53 -0.15
C ARG A 121 0.63 -12.21 0.12
N ALA A 122 0.30 -11.88 1.36
CA ALA A 122 -0.36 -10.63 1.70
C ALA A 122 0.53 -9.40 1.40
N TYR A 123 1.82 -9.45 1.72
CA TYR A 123 2.78 -8.39 1.33
C TYR A 123 2.96 -8.32 -0.20
N GLY A 124 3.03 -9.46 -0.89
CA GLY A 124 3.10 -9.49 -2.35
C GLY A 124 1.83 -8.94 -3.03
N ALA A 125 0.65 -9.27 -2.50
CA ALA A 125 -0.63 -8.74 -2.97
C ALA A 125 -0.72 -7.23 -2.75
N THR A 126 -0.26 -6.73 -1.60
CA THR A 126 -0.18 -5.29 -1.33
C THR A 126 0.70 -4.60 -2.38
N ALA A 127 1.87 -5.18 -2.70
CA ALA A 127 2.77 -4.66 -3.74
C ALA A 127 2.08 -4.57 -5.10
N ALA A 128 1.43 -5.65 -5.52
CA ALA A 128 0.72 -5.70 -6.79
C ALA A 128 -0.41 -4.67 -6.87
N VAL A 129 -1.17 -4.49 -5.79
CA VAL A 129 -2.25 -3.49 -5.73
C VAL A 129 -1.67 -2.08 -5.79
N LEU A 130 -0.61 -1.77 -5.04
CA LEU A 130 0.04 -0.46 -5.10
C LEU A 130 0.60 -0.16 -6.51
N LEU A 131 1.25 -1.13 -7.15
CA LEU A 131 1.72 -0.99 -8.53
C LEU A 131 0.56 -0.74 -9.50
N SER A 132 -0.56 -1.46 -9.33
CA SER A 132 -1.76 -1.23 -10.13
C SER A 132 -2.30 0.19 -9.97
N ILE A 133 -2.23 0.77 -8.76
CA ILE A 133 -2.58 2.18 -8.51
C ILE A 133 -1.64 3.13 -9.25
N VAL A 134 -0.34 2.85 -9.30
CA VAL A 134 0.64 3.66 -10.06
C VAL A 134 0.32 3.62 -11.55
N VAL A 135 0.14 2.42 -12.12
CA VAL A 135 -0.17 2.25 -13.55
C VAL A 135 -1.48 2.97 -13.90
N LEU A 136 -2.51 2.82 -13.07
CA LEU A 136 -3.78 3.52 -13.29
C LEU A 136 -3.62 5.04 -13.22
N ALA A 137 -2.72 5.55 -12.36
CA ALA A 137 -2.42 6.97 -12.29
C ALA A 137 -1.69 7.48 -13.54
N GLU A 138 -0.81 6.68 -14.15
CA GLU A 138 -0.16 7.01 -15.42
C GLU A 138 -1.15 7.06 -16.58
N VAL A 139 -2.07 6.09 -16.67
CA VAL A 139 -3.15 6.09 -17.67
C VAL A 139 -3.99 7.37 -17.54
N LEU A 140 -4.36 7.73 -16.31
CA LEU A 140 -5.12 8.96 -16.06
C LEU A 140 -4.37 10.25 -16.47
N ALA A 141 -3.03 10.22 -16.46
CA ALA A 141 -2.20 11.37 -16.82
C ALA A 141 -2.00 11.52 -18.33
N HIS A 142 -2.16 10.45 -19.11
CA HIS A 142 -1.89 10.45 -20.56
C HIS A 142 -3.15 10.37 -21.43
N GLY A 143 -4.31 10.04 -20.86
CA GLY A 143 -5.59 9.94 -21.58
C GLY A 143 -5.83 8.56 -22.16
#